data_AF-A0A9W7HLG7-F1
#
_entry.id   AF-A0A9W7HLG7-F1
#
_cell.length_a   1.000
_cell.length_b   1.000
_cell.length_c   1.000
_cell.angle_alpha   90.00
_cell.angle_beta   90.00
_cell.angle_gamma   90.00
#
_symmetry.space_group_name_H-M   'P 1'
#
loop_
_entity.id
_entity.type
_entity.pdbx_description
1 polymer ?
#
loop_
_entity_poly.entity_id
_entity_poly.type
_entity_poly.pdbx_seq_one_letter_code
_entity_poly.pdbx_strand_id
1 'polypeptide(L)'
;MLFHRLVFASIFIACCLTTFADGATLVSDEVEALRRIGSTLGKTDWNFGDVDPCSGTMGWQDPPLSSYQANNVSCDCSFNNGNTCHVTHM
;
A
#
# COMPACT_ATOMS: atom_id res chain seq x y z
N MET A 1 9.74 12.81 -42.96
CA MET A 1 10.67 11.82 -42.36
C MET A 1 11.27 12.30 -41.03
N LEU A 2 11.94 13.47 -40.96
CA LEU A 2 12.54 13.99 -39.72
C LEU A 2 11.51 14.32 -38.61
N PHE A 3 10.39 14.95 -38.99
CA PHE A 3 9.33 15.33 -38.05
C PHE A 3 8.71 14.12 -37.31
N HIS A 4 8.42 13.02 -38.03
CA HIS A 4 7.92 11.79 -37.40
C HIS A 4 8.94 11.15 -36.46
N ARG A 5 10.24 11.24 -36.77
CA ARG A 5 11.30 10.72 -35.88
C ARG A 5 11.37 11.50 -34.57
N LEU A 6 11.22 12.82 -34.63
CA LEU A 6 11.20 13.69 -33.45
C LEU A 6 9.96 13.45 -32.58
N VAL A 7 8.80 13.26 -33.19
CA VAL A 7 7.56 12.93 -32.47
C VAL A 7 7.69 11.59 -31.75
N PHE A 8 8.18 10.54 -32.44
CA PHE A 8 8.39 9.23 -31.82
C PHE A 8 9.38 9.27 -30.65
N ALA A 9 10.49 10.01 -30.81
CA ALA A 9 11.48 10.18 -29.75
C ALA A 9 10.88 10.92 -28.53
N SER A 10 10.08 11.96 -28.76
CA SER A 10 9.42 12.71 -27.70
C SER A 10 8.45 11.86 -26.88
N ILE A 11 7.68 10.99 -27.54
CA ILE A 11 6.70 10.12 -26.87
C ILE A 11 7.42 9.05 -26.02
N PHE A 12 8.48 8.46 -26.57
CA PHE A 12 9.28 7.47 -25.84
C PHE A 12 9.93 8.06 -24.59
N ILE A 13 10.50 9.28 -24.68
CA ILE A 13 11.07 9.99 -23.54
C ILE A 13 10.00 10.31 -22.49
N ALA A 14 8.81 10.76 -22.89
CA ALA A 14 7.71 11.04 -21.97
C ALA A 14 7.22 9.79 -21.23
N CYS A 15 7.14 8.63 -21.90
CA CYS A 15 6.77 7.36 -21.28
C CYS A 15 7.85 6.83 -20.33
N CYS A 16 9.14 7.10 -20.57
CA CYS A 16 10.21 6.69 -19.66
C CYS A 16 10.26 7.52 -18.36
N LEU A 17 9.64 8.70 -18.35
CA LEU A 17 9.58 9.59 -17.18
C LEU A 17 8.42 9.26 -16.23
N THR A 18 7.50 8.37 -16.62
CA THR A 18 6.49 7.86 -15.68
C THR A 18 7.14 6.78 -14.83
N THR A 19 7.87 7.20 -13.79
CA THR A 19 8.21 6.30 -12.68
C THR A 19 6.90 5.88 -12.03
N PHE A 20 6.55 4.60 -12.16
CA PHE A 20 5.80 3.87 -11.15
C PHE A 20 6.40 4.19 -9.76
N ALA A 21 5.70 5.03 -8.99
CA ALA A 21 5.97 5.13 -7.57
C ALA A 21 5.42 3.85 -6.94
N ASP A 22 6.24 2.79 -6.89
CA ASP A 22 6.00 1.69 -5.95
C ASP A 22 6.07 2.31 -4.56
N GLY A 23 4.91 2.41 -3.90
CA GLY A 23 4.81 2.90 -2.53
C GLY A 23 5.55 1.96 -1.59
N ALA A 24 6.01 2.47 -0.45
CA ALA A 24 6.46 1.62 0.64
C ALA A 24 5.38 0.56 0.95
N THR A 25 5.76 -0.71 1.02
CA THR A 25 4.82 -1.78 1.35
C THR A 25 5.13 -2.38 2.71
N LEU A 26 4.11 -2.95 3.36
CA LEU A 26 4.29 -3.75 4.55
C LEU A 26 5.14 -5.00 4.29
N VAL A 27 6.01 -5.36 5.24
CA VAL A 27 6.83 -6.57 5.13
C VAL A 27 5.97 -7.85 5.13
N SER A 28 6.38 -8.86 4.35
CA SER A 28 5.60 -10.08 4.13
C SER A 28 5.22 -10.83 5.41
N ASP A 29 6.12 -10.81 6.39
CA ASP A 29 5.92 -11.52 7.66
C ASP A 29 4.82 -10.88 8.50
N GLU A 30 4.69 -9.55 8.43
CA GLU A 30 3.61 -8.82 9.08
C GLU A 30 2.27 -9.02 8.36
N VAL A 31 2.28 -9.12 7.02
CA VAL A 31 1.08 -9.47 6.25
C VAL A 31 0.55 -10.85 6.65
N GLU A 32 1.42 -11.84 6.81
CA GLU A 32 1.04 -13.18 7.26
C GLU A 32 0.57 -13.18 8.73
N ALA A 33 1.20 -12.38 9.60
CA ALA A 33 0.73 -12.19 10.97
C ALA A 33 -0.68 -11.58 10.99
N LEU A 34 -0.94 -10.54 10.19
CA LEU A 34 -2.27 -9.93 10.05
C LEU A 34 -3.30 -10.94 9.51
N ARG A 35 -2.93 -11.83 8.59
CA ARG A 35 -3.83 -12.89 8.11
C ARG A 35 -4.28 -13.82 9.23
N ARG A 36 -3.37 -14.19 10.13
CA ARG A 36 -3.68 -15.03 11.30
C ARG A 36 -4.51 -14.29 12.34
N ILE A 37 -4.19 -13.03 12.61
CA ILE A 37 -4.96 -12.16 13.51
C ILE A 37 -6.37 -11.97 12.97
N GLY A 38 -6.52 -11.62 11.69
CA GLY A 38 -7.81 -11.45 11.04
C GLY A 38 -8.66 -12.71 11.10
N SER A 39 -8.07 -13.88 10.84
CA SER A 39 -8.74 -15.17 11.00
C SER A 39 -9.21 -15.42 12.44
N THR A 40 -8.36 -15.12 13.43
CA THR A 40 -8.67 -15.29 14.86
C THR A 40 -9.79 -14.34 15.31
N LEU A 41 -9.80 -13.11 14.79
CA LEU A 41 -10.81 -12.09 15.11
C LEU A 41 -12.09 -12.22 14.28
N GLY A 42 -12.14 -13.12 13.30
CA GLY A 42 -13.27 -13.24 12.38
C GLY A 42 -13.42 -12.03 11.42
N LYS A 43 -12.32 -11.31 11.13
CA LYS A 43 -12.29 -10.28 10.09
C LYS A 43 -12.49 -10.92 8.72
N THR A 44 -13.54 -10.52 8.04
CA THR A 44 -13.89 -11.03 6.69
C THR A 44 -13.77 -9.95 5.61
N ASP A 45 -13.59 -8.72 6.03
CA ASP A 45 -13.54 -7.49 5.25
C ASP A 45 -12.10 -7.05 4.90
N TRP A 46 -11.07 -7.65 5.51
CA TRP A 46 -9.67 -7.41 5.17
C TRP A 46 -9.30 -8.03 3.82
N ASN A 47 -8.87 -7.19 2.87
CA ASN A 47 -8.42 -7.65 1.56
C ASN A 47 -6.91 -7.90 1.53
N PHE A 48 -6.52 -9.17 1.36
CA PHE A 48 -5.13 -9.65 1.28
C PHE A 48 -4.65 -9.93 -0.17
N GLY A 49 -5.36 -9.45 -1.19
CA GLY A 49 -5.00 -9.63 -2.60
C GLY A 49 -3.80 -8.75 -2.98
N ASP A 50 -4.06 -7.68 -3.73
CA ASP A 50 -3.04 -6.72 -4.20
C ASP A 50 -3.13 -5.37 -3.48
N VAL A 51 -3.67 -5.36 -2.26
CA VAL A 51 -3.87 -4.14 -1.47
C VAL A 51 -2.92 -4.15 -0.28
N ASP A 52 -2.13 -3.09 -0.15
CA ASP A 52 -1.26 -2.90 1.01
C ASP A 52 -2.11 -2.73 2.28
N PRO A 53 -1.90 -3.54 3.33
CA PRO A 53 -2.58 -3.38 4.61
C PRO A 53 -2.40 -2.01 5.27
N CYS A 54 -1.31 -1.31 4.95
CA CYS A 54 -1.05 0.03 5.45
C CYS A 54 -1.72 1.15 4.62
N SER A 55 -2.45 0.81 3.56
CA SER A 55 -3.14 1.79 2.71
C SER A 55 -4.35 2.45 3.39
N GLY A 56 -4.89 1.83 4.46
CA GLY A 56 -6.13 2.27 5.10
C GLY A 56 -7.38 2.09 4.23
N THR A 57 -7.29 1.35 3.13
CA THR A 57 -8.43 1.10 2.22
C THR A 57 -8.90 -0.35 2.34
N MET A 58 -10.02 -0.71 1.69
CA MET A 58 -10.45 -2.11 1.55
C MET A 58 -10.52 -2.91 2.87
N GLY A 59 -11.10 -2.29 3.91
CA GLY A 59 -11.31 -2.89 5.23
C GLY A 59 -10.16 -2.71 6.23
N TRP A 60 -9.02 -2.15 5.81
CA TRP A 60 -7.86 -1.95 6.68
C TRP A 60 -8.03 -0.79 7.68
N GLN A 61 -8.96 0.12 7.41
CA GLN A 61 -9.31 1.21 8.30
C GLN A 61 -10.78 1.59 8.15
N ASP A 62 -11.52 1.51 9.26
CA ASP A 62 -12.87 2.05 9.36
C ASP A 62 -12.87 3.43 10.03
N PRO A 63 -13.88 4.27 9.75
CA PRO A 63 -14.16 5.42 10.59
C PRO A 63 -14.36 4.96 12.05
N PRO A 64 -13.73 5.62 13.03
CA PRO A 64 -13.85 5.22 14.43
C PRO A 64 -15.32 5.31 14.89
N LEU A 65 -15.86 4.20 15.40
CA LEU A 65 -17.21 4.17 15.98
C LEU A 65 -17.25 4.92 17.32
N SER A 66 -16.12 4.95 18.04
CA SER A 66 -15.89 5.76 19.24
C SER A 66 -14.37 5.90 19.48
N SER A 67 -13.97 6.69 20.47
CA SER A 67 -12.56 6.79 20.89
C SER A 67 -11.95 5.47 21.41
N TYR A 68 -12.80 4.47 21.70
CA TYR A 68 -12.39 3.17 22.26
C TYR A 68 -12.59 2.00 21.29
N GLN A 69 -13.21 2.25 20.14
CA GLN A 69 -13.49 1.23 19.13
C GLN A 69 -12.94 1.73 17.80
N ALA A 70 -11.67 1.41 17.56
CA ALA A 70 -10.99 1.59 16.30
C ALA A 70 -10.82 0.23 15.64
N ASN A 71 -11.16 0.15 14.35
CA ASN A 71 -10.78 -0.95 13.49
C ASN A 71 -9.80 -0.38 12.45
N ASN A 72 -8.54 -0.18 12.84
CA ASN A 72 -7.51 0.28 11.91
C ASN A 72 -6.20 -0.46 12.15
N VAL A 73 -5.42 -0.64 11.10
CA VAL A 73 -4.01 -0.97 11.19
C VAL A 73 -3.21 0.31 10.95
N SER A 74 -2.40 0.72 11.93
CA SER A 74 -1.54 1.89 11.81
C SER A 74 -0.10 1.46 11.56
N CYS A 75 0.53 2.05 10.54
CA CYS A 75 1.88 1.71 10.14
C CYS A 75 2.84 2.90 10.20
N ASP A 76 4.12 2.60 10.45
CA ASP A 76 5.24 3.53 10.24
C ASP A 76 6.04 3.07 9.04
N CYS A 77 6.13 3.94 8.03
CA CYS A 77 6.86 3.70 6.80
C CYS A 77 8.19 4.46 6.75
N SER A 78 8.69 5.00 7.86
CA SER A 78 9.96 5.75 7.89
C SER A 78 11.21 4.87 7.74
N PHE A 79 11.05 3.54 7.84
CA PHE A 79 12.17 2.60 7.73
C PHE A 79 12.76 2.55 6.31
N ASN A 80 14.07 2.33 6.24
CA ASN A 80 14.82 2.20 4.98
C ASN A 80 14.54 3.32 3.96
N ASN A 81 14.56 4.58 4.39
CA ASN A 81 14.28 5.76 3.58
C ASN A 81 12.87 5.83 2.98
N GLY A 82 11.86 5.25 3.63
CA GLY A 82 10.50 5.31 3.08
C GLY A 82 10.17 4.15 2.15
N ASN A 83 10.95 3.07 2.16
CA ASN A 83 10.73 1.93 1.26
C ASN A 83 10.05 0.73 1.95
N THR A 84 9.90 0.77 3.28
CA THR A 84 9.40 -0.36 4.05
C THR A 84 8.51 0.13 5.18
N CYS A 85 7.33 -0.44 5.30
CA CYS A 85 6.38 -0.16 6.37
C CYS A 85 6.39 -1.26 7.43
N HIS A 86 6.11 -0.87 8.67
CA HIS A 86 5.91 -1.74 9.82
C HIS A 86 4.63 -1.36 10.56
N VAL A 87 3.84 -2.36 10.98
CA VAL A 87 2.68 -2.14 11.86
C VAL A 87 3.16 -1.68 13.24
N THR A 88 2.57 -0.58 13.72
CA THR A 88 2.84 0.00 15.04
C THR A 88 1.68 -0.14 16.01
N HIS A 89 0.44 -0.06 15.50
CA HIS A 89 -0.78 -0.18 16.29
C HIS A 89 -1.89 -0.88 15.50
N MET A 90 -2.81 -1.51 16.25
CA MET A 90 -4.03 -2.14 15.76
C MET A 90 -5.16 -2.01 16.77
#